data_AF-A0A6G8FUX9-F1
#
_entry.id   AF-A0A6G8FUX9-F1
#
_cell.length_a   1.000
_cell.length_b   1.000
_cell.length_c   1.000
_cell.angle_alpha   90.00
_cell.angle_beta   90.00
_cell.angle_gamma   90.00
#
_symmetry.space_group_name_H-M   'P 1'
#
loop_
_entity.id
_entity.type
_entity.pdbx_description
1 polymer ?
#
loop_
_entity_poly.entity_id
_entity_poly.type
_entity_poly.pdbx_seq_one_letter_code
_entity_poly.pdbx_strand_id
1 'polypeptide(L)'
;MAERERRARIDQPRESTRRRFALPSAFSEESFGVLSEKFARFMGTPGFLIGMTIFIAAWIAFNTLTPWAFDPYAFLFLTLMLSLQASYAAPLILLAQNRQADRDRVALEQDRSRDERNLADTEFLTREVAALRIALRDMATRDFVRSELRDLLDEMEERGLAVTVAGADDGADDGERPDPT
;
A
#
# COMPACT_ATOMS: atom_id res chain seq x y z
N MET A 1 -61.95 0.38 2.34
CA MET A 1 -61.22 0.83 3.54
C MET A 1 -59.87 0.14 3.51
N ALA A 2 -58.80 0.88 3.24
CA ALA A 2 -57.46 0.33 3.05
C ALA A 2 -56.53 0.87 4.14
N GLU A 3 -56.19 0.02 5.10
CA GLU A 3 -55.17 0.30 6.11
C GLU A 3 -53.79 0.27 5.44
N ARG A 4 -53.13 1.43 5.38
CA ARG A 4 -51.72 1.55 5.01
C ARG A 4 -50.92 1.69 6.30
N GLU A 5 -50.48 0.55 6.86
CA GLU A 5 -49.45 0.52 7.89
C GLU A 5 -48.14 1.11 7.34
N ARG A 6 -47.79 2.32 7.81
CA ARG A 6 -46.46 2.90 7.61
C ARG A 6 -45.48 2.17 8.51
N ARG A 7 -44.75 1.21 7.94
CA ARG A 7 -43.55 0.65 8.58
C ARG A 7 -42.53 1.76 8.80
N ALA A 8 -42.37 2.17 10.06
CA ALA A 8 -41.28 3.03 10.50
C ALA A 8 -39.96 2.25 10.38
N ARG A 9 -39.03 2.75 9.58
CA ARG A 9 -37.68 2.18 9.44
C ARG A 9 -36.90 2.41 10.73
N ILE A 10 -36.65 1.32 11.45
CA ILE A 10 -35.81 1.25 12.66
C ILE A 10 -34.38 0.98 12.21
N ASP A 11 -33.78 1.90 11.44
CA ASP A 11 -32.40 1.74 10.99
C ASP A 11 -31.69 3.09 10.83
N GLN A 12 -31.95 3.99 11.76
CA GLN A 12 -31.11 5.17 11.96
C GLN A 12 -30.56 5.08 13.38
N PRO A 13 -29.25 4.83 13.58
CA PRO A 13 -28.67 4.90 14.90
C PRO A 13 -28.87 6.31 15.43
N ARG A 14 -29.69 6.42 16.47
CA ARG A 14 -29.88 7.65 17.23
C ARG A 14 -28.56 7.93 17.94
N GLU A 15 -27.75 8.82 17.38
CA GLU A 15 -26.58 9.37 18.07
C GLU A 15 -27.08 10.00 19.37
N SER A 16 -26.80 9.29 20.45
CA SER A 16 -27.27 9.62 21.78
C SER A 16 -26.63 10.91 22.23
N THR A 17 -27.47 11.92 22.39
CA THR A 17 -27.26 13.16 23.12
C THR A 17 -26.36 12.97 24.34
N ARG A 18 -25.06 13.18 24.18
CA ARG A 18 -24.12 13.51 25.26
C ARG A 18 -23.59 14.93 25.08
N ARG A 19 -24.51 15.88 24.86
CA ARG A 19 -24.23 17.32 25.02
C ARG A 19 -24.51 17.72 26.46
N ARG A 20 -23.51 17.59 27.32
CA ARG A 20 -23.35 18.46 28.51
C ARG A 20 -21.85 18.72 28.62
N PHE A 21 -21.46 19.98 28.46
CA PHE A 21 -20.08 20.49 28.33
C PHE A 21 -19.48 20.47 26.91
N ALA A 22 -20.17 21.09 25.96
CA ALA A 22 -19.48 21.66 24.80
C ALA A 22 -18.84 22.99 25.26
N LEU A 23 -17.56 22.95 25.62
CA LEU A 23 -16.73 24.16 25.66
C LEU A 23 -16.79 24.81 24.27
N PRO A 24 -16.81 26.15 24.16
CA PRO A 24 -16.81 26.81 22.87
C PRO A 24 -15.52 26.43 22.13
N SER A 25 -15.67 25.63 21.07
CA SER A 25 -14.64 25.34 20.07
C SER A 25 -14.37 26.61 19.25
N ALA A 26 -13.84 27.65 19.91
CA ALA A 26 -13.45 28.91 19.30
C ALA A 26 -12.07 28.83 18.63
N PHE A 27 -11.45 27.65 18.68
CA PHE A 27 -10.19 27.33 18.04
C PHE A 27 -10.46 26.26 16.99
N SER A 28 -10.84 26.72 15.79
CA SER A 28 -11.19 25.85 14.67
C SER A 28 -10.03 24.89 14.37
N GLU A 29 -10.33 23.60 14.47
CA GLU A 29 -9.41 22.48 14.23
C GLU A 29 -8.64 22.61 12.90
N GLU A 30 -9.25 23.26 11.92
CA GLU A 30 -8.67 23.62 10.63
C GLU A 30 -7.54 24.67 10.72
N SER A 31 -7.73 25.76 11.48
CA SER A 31 -6.70 26.81 11.66
C SER A 31 -5.49 26.30 12.43
N PHE A 32 -5.70 25.40 13.40
CA PHE A 32 -4.62 24.76 14.14
C PHE A 32 -3.86 23.74 13.30
N GLY A 33 -4.53 23.03 12.40
CA GLY A 33 -3.86 22.11 11.45
C GLY A 33 -2.84 22.83 10.58
N VAL A 34 -3.22 23.96 10.02
CA VAL A 34 -2.33 24.79 9.18
C VAL A 34 -1.18 25.36 10.00
N LEU A 35 -1.42 25.75 11.25
CA LEU A 35 -0.39 26.25 12.15
C LEU A 35 0.62 25.16 12.52
N SER A 36 0.15 23.97 12.90
CA SER A 36 0.99 22.81 13.24
C SER A 36 1.82 22.33 12.06
N GLU A 37 1.27 22.30 10.84
CA GLU A 37 2.01 21.91 9.63
C GLU A 37 3.09 22.95 9.25
N LYS A 38 2.82 24.24 9.44
CA LYS A 38 3.84 25.29 9.32
C LYS A 38 4.93 25.14 10.40
N PHE A 39 4.55 24.90 11.65
CA PHE A 39 5.50 24.71 12.76
C PHE A 39 6.39 23.47 12.57
N ALA A 40 5.82 22.35 12.12
CA ALA A 40 6.57 21.11 11.87
C ALA A 40 7.61 21.31 10.77
N ARG A 41 7.24 21.96 9.66
CA ARG A 41 8.20 22.31 8.58
C ARG A 41 9.26 23.29 9.06
N PHE A 42 8.88 24.25 9.90
CA PHE A 42 9.81 25.25 10.43
C PHE A 42 10.84 24.64 11.38
N MET A 43 10.42 23.82 12.36
CA MET A 43 11.34 23.15 13.29
C MET A 43 12.20 22.07 12.64
N GLY A 44 11.73 21.42 11.57
CA GLY A 44 12.50 20.40 10.84
C GLY A 44 13.58 20.95 9.91
N THR A 45 13.70 22.27 9.77
CA THR A 45 14.66 22.90 8.84
C THR A 45 16.00 23.20 9.55
N PRO A 46 17.17 22.89 8.95
CA PRO A 46 18.48 23.20 9.54
C PRO A 46 18.68 24.69 9.89
N GLY A 47 18.02 25.58 9.15
CA GLY A 47 18.04 27.03 9.39
C GLY A 47 17.47 27.46 10.73
N PHE A 48 16.49 26.73 11.29
CA PHE A 48 15.94 27.03 12.61
C PHE A 48 17.00 26.84 13.71
N LEU A 49 17.76 25.74 13.65
CA LEU A 49 18.84 25.47 14.59
C LEU A 49 19.92 26.55 14.53
N ILE A 50 20.35 26.93 13.32
CA ILE A 50 21.34 27.99 13.11
C ILE A 50 20.84 29.32 13.69
N GLY A 51 19.60 29.72 13.38
CA GLY A 51 19.00 30.94 13.92
C GLY A 51 18.92 30.95 15.44
N MET A 52 18.54 29.82 16.04
CA MET A 52 18.46 29.67 17.50
C MET A 52 19.84 29.75 18.15
N THR A 53 20.86 29.12 17.56
CA THR A 53 22.25 29.21 18.03
C THR A 53 22.78 30.64 17.94
N ILE A 54 22.51 31.36 16.84
CA ILE A 54 22.89 32.76 16.68
C ILE A 54 22.19 33.62 17.73
N PHE A 55 20.90 33.40 17.99
CA PHE A 55 20.15 34.13 19.02
C PHE A 55 20.76 33.94 20.41
N ILE A 56 21.06 32.70 20.81
CA ILE A 56 21.71 32.41 22.10
C ILE A 56 23.09 33.06 22.18
N ALA A 57 23.90 32.92 21.13
CA ALA A 57 25.24 33.52 21.08
C ALA A 57 25.18 35.05 21.14
N ALA A 58 24.25 35.67 20.42
CA ALA A 58 24.03 37.12 20.43
C ALA A 58 23.57 37.61 21.81
N TRP A 59 22.71 36.87 22.51
CA TRP A 59 22.27 37.21 23.87
C TRP A 59 23.44 37.19 24.86
N ILE A 60 24.25 36.12 24.81
CA ILE A 60 25.45 36.00 25.63
C ILE A 60 26.43 37.14 25.32
N ALA A 61 26.68 37.42 24.03
CA ALA A 61 27.56 38.51 23.60
C ALA A 61 27.05 39.88 24.07
N PHE A 62 25.76 40.19 23.87
CA PHE A 62 25.16 41.45 24.30
C PHE A 62 25.34 41.70 25.79
N ASN A 63 25.08 40.67 26.59
CA ASN A 63 25.10 40.77 28.04
C ASN A 63 26.52 40.69 28.65
N THR A 64 27.51 40.18 27.91
CA THR A 64 28.93 40.19 28.31
C THR A 64 29.67 41.44 27.86
N LEU A 65 29.27 42.04 26.73
CA LEU A 65 29.91 43.23 26.17
C LEU A 65 29.32 44.53 26.71
N THR A 66 28.10 44.50 27.25
CA THR A 66 27.45 45.68 27.81
C THR A 66 27.76 45.80 29.31
N PRO A 67 28.24 46.97 29.79
CA PRO A 67 28.52 47.18 31.22
C PRO A 67 27.25 47.16 32.10
N TRP A 68 26.08 47.25 31.48
CA TRP A 68 24.78 46.93 32.10
C TRP A 68 24.46 45.46 31.89
N ALA A 69 24.82 44.63 32.88
CA ALA A 69 24.46 43.22 32.90
C ALA A 69 22.96 43.07 33.20
N PHE A 70 22.14 43.03 32.15
CA PHE A 70 20.71 42.78 32.25
C PHE A 70 20.41 41.35 32.77
N ASP A 71 21.31 40.40 32.50
CA ASP A 71 21.19 38.98 32.88
C ASP A 71 22.51 38.40 33.43
N PRO A 72 22.92 38.70 34.68
CA PRO A 72 24.23 38.34 35.25
C PRO A 72 24.60 36.83 35.15
N TYR A 73 25.89 36.52 35.37
CA TYR A 73 26.46 35.17 35.17
C TYR A 73 25.65 34.07 35.88
N ALA A 74 24.86 33.37 35.06
CA ALA A 74 23.87 32.31 35.33
C ALA A 74 22.80 32.34 34.22
N PHE A 75 22.67 33.47 33.51
CA PHE A 75 21.72 33.71 32.42
C PHE A 75 20.30 33.22 32.78
N LEU A 76 19.81 33.69 33.93
CA LEU A 76 18.55 33.22 34.51
C LEU A 76 17.38 33.61 33.62
N PHE A 77 17.39 34.79 33.02
CA PHE A 77 16.33 35.22 32.09
C PHE A 77 16.31 34.35 30.83
N LEU A 78 17.46 34.09 30.23
CA LEU A 78 17.57 33.19 29.08
C LEU A 78 17.07 31.80 29.44
N THR A 79 17.45 31.27 30.61
CA THR A 79 17.03 29.95 31.06
C THR A 79 15.52 29.87 31.31
N LEU A 80 14.92 30.89 31.93
CA LEU A 80 13.48 31.00 32.14
C LEU A 80 12.73 31.09 30.81
N MET A 81 13.25 31.84 29.86
CA MET A 81 12.66 31.95 28.53
C MET A 81 12.73 30.62 27.78
N LEU A 82 13.85 29.91 27.82
CA LEU A 82 14.00 28.58 27.20
C LEU A 82 13.11 27.52 27.86
N SER A 83 12.96 27.54 29.19
CA SER A 83 12.07 26.60 29.88
C SER A 83 10.60 26.87 29.56
N LEU A 84 10.20 28.13 29.48
CA LEU A 84 8.88 28.53 29.01
C LEU A 84 8.65 28.12 27.54
N GLN A 85 9.67 28.30 26.70
CA GLN A 85 9.64 27.88 25.28
C GLN A 85 9.32 26.38 25.18
N ALA A 86 10.02 25.54 25.94
CA ALA A 86 9.77 24.10 25.96
C ALA A 86 8.36 23.77 26.50
N SER A 87 7.92 24.48 27.54
CA SER A 87 6.62 24.25 28.19
C SER A 87 5.44 24.54 27.26
N TYR A 88 5.48 25.61 26.44
CA TYR A 88 4.40 25.88 25.49
C TYR A 88 4.49 25.01 24.22
N ALA A 89 5.67 24.51 23.87
CA ALA A 89 5.84 23.61 22.74
C ALA A 89 5.15 22.25 22.98
N ALA A 90 5.21 21.70 24.19
CA ALA A 90 4.62 20.41 24.54
C ALA A 90 3.12 20.27 24.18
N PRO A 91 2.21 21.18 24.60
CA PRO A 91 0.80 21.07 24.24
C PRO A 91 0.54 21.23 22.74
N LEU A 92 1.30 22.08 22.04
CA LEU A 92 1.20 22.23 20.59
C LEU A 92 1.66 20.97 19.85
N ILE A 93 2.72 20.33 20.33
CA ILE A 93 3.21 19.05 19.79
C ILE A 93 2.19 17.95 20.03
N LEU A 94 1.58 17.86 21.22
CA LEU A 94 0.55 16.86 21.53
C LEU A 94 -0.66 16.99 20.60
N LEU A 95 -1.09 18.22 20.31
CA LEU A 95 -2.17 18.47 19.35
C LEU A 95 -1.79 18.11 17.91
N ALA A 96 -0.56 18.40 17.50
CA ALA A 96 -0.05 17.99 16.19
C ALA A 96 0.04 16.45 16.07
N GLN A 97 0.44 15.77 17.14
CA GLN A 97 0.55 14.31 17.22
C GLN A 97 -0.82 13.62 17.16
N ASN A 98 -1.84 14.12 17.87
CA ASN A 98 -3.19 13.56 17.79
C ASN A 98 -3.70 13.53 16.35
N ARG A 99 -3.48 14.62 15.60
CA ARG A 99 -3.90 14.69 14.19
C ARG A 99 -3.08 13.81 13.25
N GLN A 100 -1.79 13.63 13.51
CA GLN A 100 -0.97 12.66 12.78
C GLN A 100 -1.50 11.25 13.01
N ALA A 101 -1.77 10.89 14.27
CA ALA A 101 -2.35 9.60 14.62
C ALA A 101 -3.71 9.34 13.97
N ASP A 102 -4.58 10.37 13.85
CA ASP A 102 -5.86 10.25 13.15
C ASP A 102 -5.69 10.01 11.64
N ARG A 103 -4.75 10.71 10.98
CA ARG A 103 -4.43 10.47 9.56
C ARG A 103 -3.85 9.07 9.37
N ASP A 104 -2.92 8.67 10.22
CA ASP A 104 -2.28 7.35 10.17
C ASP A 104 -3.32 6.24 10.38
N ARG A 105 -4.28 6.46 11.27
CA ARG A 105 -5.41 5.54 11.46
C ARG A 105 -6.24 5.38 10.19
N VAL A 106 -6.63 6.47 9.54
CA VAL A 106 -7.42 6.41 8.29
C VAL A 106 -6.62 5.72 7.18
N ALA A 107 -5.32 6.01 7.07
CA ALA A 107 -4.44 5.35 6.11
C ALA A 107 -4.38 3.84 6.36
N LEU A 108 -4.23 3.40 7.61
CA LEU A 108 -4.24 1.98 7.99
C LEU A 108 -5.58 1.29 7.71
N GLU A 109 -6.71 1.97 7.94
CA GLU A 109 -8.03 1.42 7.62
C GLU A 109 -8.22 1.24 6.11
N GLN A 110 -7.74 2.18 5.30
CA GLN A 110 -7.76 2.06 3.85
C GLN A 110 -6.84 0.95 3.34
N ASP A 111 -5.66 0.82 3.94
CA ASP A 111 -4.70 -0.23 3.60
C ASP A 111 -5.29 -1.62 3.85
N ARG A 112 -5.89 -1.83 5.03
CA ARG A 112 -6.62 -3.07 5.34
C ARG A 112 -7.72 -3.38 4.34
N SER A 113 -8.53 -2.38 3.96
CA SER A 113 -9.59 -2.60 2.97
C SER A 113 -9.04 -2.93 1.58
N ARG A 114 -7.89 -2.37 1.20
CA ARG A 114 -7.21 -2.72 -0.05
C ARG A 114 -6.66 -4.13 0.00
N ASP A 115 -6.05 -4.55 1.10
CA ASP A 115 -5.51 -5.89 1.28
C ASP A 115 -6.60 -6.97 1.21
N GLU A 116 -7.76 -6.72 1.84
CA GLU A 116 -8.92 -7.61 1.74
C GLU A 116 -9.39 -7.78 0.28
N ARG A 117 -9.43 -6.68 -0.49
CA ARG A 117 -9.78 -6.72 -1.93
C ARG A 117 -8.72 -7.45 -2.75
N ASN A 118 -7.44 -7.18 -2.51
CA ASN A 118 -6.33 -7.84 -3.20
C ASN A 118 -6.35 -9.36 -2.95
N LEU A 119 -6.66 -9.78 -1.72
CA LEU A 119 -6.82 -11.19 -1.37
C LEU A 119 -7.99 -11.80 -2.13
N ALA A 120 -9.16 -11.15 -2.14
CA ALA A 120 -10.34 -11.62 -2.88
C ALA A 120 -10.08 -11.72 -4.40
N ASP A 121 -9.41 -10.74 -4.99
CA ASP A 121 -9.02 -10.74 -6.40
C ASP A 121 -8.04 -11.88 -6.70
N THR A 122 -7.09 -12.13 -5.80
CA THR A 122 -6.14 -13.25 -5.94
C THR A 122 -6.84 -14.60 -5.86
N GLU A 123 -7.78 -14.77 -4.93
CA GLU A 123 -8.60 -16.00 -4.82
C GLU A 123 -9.47 -16.20 -6.06
N PHE A 124 -10.07 -15.14 -6.58
CA PHE A 124 -10.85 -15.16 -7.81
C PHE A 124 -9.99 -15.60 -9.00
N LEU A 125 -8.86 -14.92 -9.23
CA LEU A 125 -7.92 -15.28 -10.30
C LEU A 125 -7.42 -16.71 -10.17
N THR A 126 -7.13 -17.18 -8.95
CA THR A 126 -6.69 -18.57 -8.71
C THR A 126 -7.78 -19.57 -9.10
N ARG A 127 -9.05 -19.28 -8.79
CA ARG A 127 -10.20 -20.12 -9.17
C ARG A 127 -10.40 -20.12 -10.69
N GLU A 128 -10.36 -18.96 -11.33
CA GLU A 128 -10.50 -18.82 -12.77
C GLU A 128 -9.37 -19.55 -13.52
N VAL A 129 -8.13 -19.43 -13.04
CA VAL A 129 -6.98 -20.16 -13.61
C VAL A 129 -7.14 -21.68 -13.45
N ALA A 130 -7.65 -22.15 -12.30
CA ALA A 130 -7.92 -23.56 -12.09
C ALA A 130 -9.02 -24.08 -13.04
N ALA A 131 -10.10 -23.31 -13.23
CA ALA A 131 -11.17 -23.64 -14.17
C ALA A 131 -10.66 -23.66 -15.63
N LEU A 132 -9.89 -22.63 -16.03
CA LEU A 132 -9.26 -22.55 -17.35
C LEU A 132 -8.33 -23.75 -17.59
N ARG A 133 -7.53 -24.15 -16.60
CA ARG A 133 -6.64 -25.32 -16.70
C ARG A 133 -7.41 -26.62 -16.95
N ILE A 134 -8.56 -26.81 -16.31
CA ILE A 134 -9.41 -27.99 -16.52
C ILE A 134 -9.99 -27.96 -17.93
N ALA A 135 -10.57 -26.84 -18.35
CA ALA A 135 -11.12 -26.69 -19.70
C ALA A 135 -10.06 -26.92 -20.80
N LEU A 136 -8.85 -26.40 -20.62
CA LEU A 136 -7.72 -26.65 -21.53
C LEU A 136 -7.26 -28.11 -21.53
N ARG A 137 -7.29 -28.79 -20.38
CA ARG A 137 -6.96 -30.23 -20.31
C ARG A 137 -7.94 -31.08 -21.10
N ASP A 138 -9.22 -30.72 -21.10
CA ASP A 138 -10.27 -31.45 -21.81
C ASP A 138 -10.24 -31.17 -23.33
N MET A 139 -9.86 -29.95 -23.76
CA MET A 139 -9.74 -29.59 -25.18
C MET A 139 -8.40 -29.99 -25.82
N ALA A 140 -7.31 -29.97 -25.05
CA ALA A 140 -5.95 -30.24 -25.54
C ALA A 140 -5.43 -31.59 -25.03
N THR A 141 -6.28 -32.62 -24.98
CA THR A 141 -5.76 -33.95 -24.70
C THR A 141 -4.82 -34.33 -25.85
N ARG A 142 -3.56 -34.63 -25.50
CA ARG A 142 -2.55 -35.16 -26.43
C ARG A 142 -3.12 -36.23 -27.36
N ASP A 143 -4.08 -37.00 -26.85
CA ASP A 143 -4.75 -38.07 -27.59
C ASP A 143 -5.74 -37.55 -28.64
N PHE A 144 -6.42 -36.41 -28.43
CA PHE A 144 -7.23 -35.74 -29.45
C PHE A 144 -6.35 -35.11 -30.53
N VAL A 145 -5.30 -34.38 -30.13
CA VAL A 145 -4.33 -33.82 -31.10
C VAL A 145 -3.64 -34.92 -31.89
N ARG A 146 -3.35 -36.06 -31.24
CA ARG A 146 -2.75 -37.24 -31.89
C ARG A 146 -3.75 -37.99 -32.77
N SER A 147 -5.02 -38.07 -32.41
CA SER A 147 -6.03 -38.70 -33.26
C SER A 147 -6.28 -37.84 -34.50
N GLU A 148 -6.47 -36.53 -34.35
CA GLU A 148 -6.62 -35.63 -35.50
C GLU A 148 -5.38 -35.62 -36.39
N LEU A 149 -4.17 -35.61 -35.81
CA LEU A 149 -2.95 -35.73 -36.60
C LEU A 149 -2.85 -37.06 -37.35
N ARG A 150 -3.36 -38.17 -36.78
CA ARG A 150 -3.40 -39.48 -37.44
C ARG A 150 -4.46 -39.53 -38.51
N ASP A 151 -5.67 -39.08 -38.21
CA ASP A 151 -6.77 -39.02 -39.16
C ASP A 151 -6.39 -38.16 -40.37
N LEU A 152 -5.73 -37.02 -40.16
CA LEU A 152 -5.19 -36.20 -41.25
C LEU A 152 -4.03 -36.88 -42.01
N LEU A 153 -3.17 -37.64 -41.33
CA LEU A 153 -2.09 -38.39 -41.97
C LEU A 153 -2.65 -39.49 -42.88
N ASP A 154 -3.62 -40.26 -42.36
CA ASP A 154 -4.32 -41.33 -43.07
C ASP A 154 -5.08 -40.75 -44.27
N GLU A 155 -5.73 -39.60 -44.12
CA GLU A 155 -6.40 -38.90 -45.23
C GLU A 155 -5.40 -38.45 -46.33
N MET A 156 -4.19 -38.03 -45.96
CA MET A 156 -3.14 -37.68 -46.94
C MET A 156 -2.57 -38.92 -47.65
N GLU A 157 -2.41 -40.04 -46.93
CA GLU A 157 -1.98 -41.32 -47.48
C GLU A 157 -3.03 -41.90 -48.44
N GLU A 158 -4.31 -41.82 -48.08
CA GLU A 158 -5.43 -42.26 -48.92
C GLU A 158 -5.59 -41.40 -50.18
N ARG A 159 -5.20 -40.13 -50.12
CA ARG A 159 -5.08 -39.23 -51.29
C ARG A 159 -3.79 -39.45 -52.11
N GLY A 160 -2.94 -40.40 -51.75
CA GLY A 160 -1.74 -40.78 -52.50
C GLY A 160 -0.56 -39.81 -52.35
N LEU A 161 -0.58 -38.93 -51.35
CA LEU A 161 0.53 -38.02 -51.04
C LEU A 161 1.43 -38.68 -50.00
N ALA A 162 2.33 -39.56 -50.46
CA ALA A 162 3.26 -40.27 -49.60
C ALA A 162 4.26 -39.29 -48.94
N VAL A 163 4.13 -39.08 -47.63
CA VAL A 163 5.15 -38.42 -46.80
C VAL A 163 6.26 -39.43 -46.54
N THR A 164 7.30 -39.41 -47.36
CA THR A 164 8.48 -40.24 -47.16
C THR A 164 9.26 -39.71 -45.95
N VAL A 165 9.25 -40.44 -44.83
CA VAL A 165 10.19 -40.22 -43.73
C VAL A 165 11.56 -40.66 -44.23
N ALA A 166 12.38 -39.69 -44.65
CA ALA A 166 13.73 -39.92 -45.11
C ALA A 166 14.61 -40.36 -43.94
N GLY A 167 14.95 -41.65 -43.89
CA GLY A 167 16.13 -42.13 -43.16
C GLY A 167 15.92 -43.42 -42.38
N ALA A 168 16.06 -44.56 -43.06
CA ALA A 168 16.70 -45.76 -42.53
C ALA A 168 16.79 -46.81 -43.64
N ASP A 169 17.70 -46.58 -44.58
CA ASP A 169 18.27 -47.62 -45.43
C ASP A 169 19.77 -47.61 -45.12
N ASP A 170 20.34 -48.76 -44.76
CA ASP A 170 21.32 -49.46 -45.61
C ASP A 170 22.21 -50.43 -44.78
N GLY A 171 22.47 -51.61 -45.36
CA GLY A 171 23.32 -52.70 -44.83
C GLY A 171 22.60 -54.05 -44.80
N ALA A 172 22.37 -54.76 -45.90
CA ALA A 172 23.36 -55.55 -46.68
C ALA A 172 24.15 -56.52 -45.77
N ASP A 173 24.24 -57.84 -45.99
CA ASP A 173 24.65 -58.51 -47.23
C ASP A 173 24.63 -60.04 -47.00
N ASP A 174 24.09 -60.79 -47.98
CA ASP A 174 24.50 -62.08 -48.57
C ASP A 174 25.00 -63.29 -47.71
N GLY A 175 24.70 -64.56 -47.98
CA GLY A 175 24.13 -65.16 -49.18
C GLY A 175 23.85 -66.68 -49.05
N GLU A 176 22.74 -67.04 -49.68
CA GLU A 176 22.30 -68.27 -50.38
C GLU A 176 23.35 -69.39 -50.67
N ARG A 177 23.10 -70.64 -50.24
CA ARG A 177 22.64 -71.79 -51.09
C ARG A 177 22.62 -73.18 -50.38
N PRO A 178 21.71 -74.11 -50.79
CA PRO A 178 21.54 -75.49 -50.27
C PRO A 178 22.29 -76.54 -51.13
N ASP A 179 22.58 -77.78 -50.71
CA ASP A 179 21.74 -79.02 -50.64
C ASP A 179 22.71 -80.27 -50.66
N PRO A 180 22.32 -81.53 -50.95
CA PRO A 180 21.63 -82.58 -50.19
C PRO A 180 22.52 -83.81 -49.79
N THR A 181 21.84 -84.80 -49.17
CA THR A 181 22.21 -86.18 -48.71
C THR A 181 22.80 -86.33 -47.31
#